data_AF-A0A7V2RH91-F1
#
_entry.id   AF-A0A7V2RH91-F1
#
_cell.length_a   1.000
_cell.length_b   1.000
_cell.length_c   1.000
_cell.angle_alpha   90.00
_cell.angle_beta   90.00
_cell.angle_gamma   90.00
#
_symmetry.space_group_name_H-M   'P 1'
#
loop_
_entity.id
_entity.type
_entity.pdbx_description
1 polymer ?
#
loop_
_entity_poly.entity_id
_entity_poly.type
_entity_poly.pdbx_seq_one_letter_code
_entity_poly.pdbx_strand_id
1 'polypeptide(L)'
;MLPSELVILMAITINKNTGQKLLTSPMDITSEYIGYMFNSLVNRGYLKGHRSTGFQLTTIGREVVHSFIKKNSSIATDVVERLRLLGIEISTEQERKLCKFEQEAVSID
;
A
#
# COMPACT_ATOMS: atom_id res chain seq x y z
N MET A 1 8.42 10.37 -1.91
CA MET A 1 7.18 9.62 -1.67
C MET A 1 6.74 9.88 -0.24
N LEU A 2 5.48 10.21 -0.03
CA LEU A 2 4.94 10.51 1.31
C LEU A 2 4.68 9.21 2.08
N PRO A 3 4.68 9.22 3.43
CA PRO A 3 4.33 8.04 4.23
C PRO A 3 2.92 7.48 3.92
N SER A 4 1.96 8.35 3.59
CA SER A 4 0.60 7.94 3.20
C SER A 4 0.55 7.22 1.84
N GLU A 5 1.37 7.67 0.88
CA GLU A 5 1.52 7.02 -0.42
C GLU A 5 2.09 5.61 -0.27
N LEU A 6 3.01 5.43 0.68
CA LEU A 6 3.60 4.14 1.02
C LEU A 6 2.60 3.16 1.63
N VAL A 7 1.76 3.64 2.55
CA VAL A 7 0.67 2.83 3.11
C VAL A 7 -0.26 2.34 2.00
N ILE A 8 -0.57 3.20 1.01
CA ILE A 8 -1.38 2.82 -0.16
C ILE A 8 -0.69 1.73 -0.99
N LEU A 9 0.57 1.91 -1.35
CA LEU A 9 1.29 0.93 -2.15
C LEU A 9 1.40 -0.42 -1.44
N MET A 10 1.72 -0.42 -0.13
CA MET A 10 1.80 -1.64 0.66
C MET A 10 0.44 -2.31 0.87
N ALA A 11 -0.64 -1.55 1.05
CA ALA A 11 -1.99 -2.10 1.10
C ALA A 11 -2.35 -2.87 -0.18
N ILE A 12 -1.96 -2.35 -1.35
CA ILE A 12 -2.15 -3.02 -2.64
C ILE A 12 -1.26 -4.26 -2.76
N THR A 13 -0.04 -4.24 -2.21
CA THR A 13 0.84 -5.43 -2.11
C THR A 13 0.17 -6.56 -1.32
N ILE A 14 -0.44 -6.23 -0.18
CA ILE A 14 -1.07 -7.19 0.73
C ILE A 14 -2.28 -7.84 0.06
N ASN A 15 -3.18 -7.02 -0.49
CA ASN A 15 -4.36 -7.47 -1.20
C ASN A 15 -4.94 -6.33 -2.04
N LYS A 16 -5.24 -6.59 -3.31
CA LYS A 16 -5.93 -5.63 -4.20
C LYS A 16 -7.24 -5.11 -3.58
N ASN A 17 -7.97 -5.95 -2.85
CA ASN A 17 -9.18 -5.54 -2.13
C ASN A 17 -8.90 -4.60 -0.96
N THR A 18 -7.77 -4.72 -0.28
CA THR A 18 -7.38 -3.79 0.80
C THR A 18 -7.10 -2.40 0.23
N GLY A 19 -6.44 -2.31 -0.93
CA GLY A 19 -6.28 -1.06 -1.67
C GLY A 19 -7.61 -0.44 -2.10
N GLN A 20 -8.58 -1.26 -2.50
CA GLN A 20 -9.92 -0.78 -2.85
C GLN A 20 -10.72 -0.32 -1.63
N LYS A 21 -10.62 -1.03 -0.49
CA LYS A 21 -11.23 -0.61 0.78
C LYS A 21 -10.71 0.74 1.27
N LEU A 22 -9.42 1.05 1.07
CA LEU A 22 -8.87 2.38 1.35
C LEU A 22 -9.55 3.49 0.54
N LEU A 23 -9.88 3.22 -0.72
CA LEU A 23 -10.52 4.20 -1.61
C LEU A 23 -12.01 4.41 -1.30
N THR A 24 -12.68 3.37 -0.82
CA THR A 24 -14.12 3.38 -0.56
C THR A 24 -14.47 3.55 0.91
N SER A 25 -13.48 3.70 1.80
CA SER A 25 -13.73 3.90 3.23
C SER A 25 -14.41 5.25 3.45
N PRO A 26 -15.57 5.28 4.13
CA PRO A 26 -16.32 6.50 4.39
C PRO A 26 -15.63 7.30 5.51
N MET A 27 -14.62 8.07 5.14
CA MET A 27 -14.19 9.21 5.95
C MET A 27 -14.30 10.44 5.03
N ASP A 28 -15.34 11.24 5.23
CA ASP A 28 -15.90 12.20 4.26
C ASP A 28 -14.92 13.28 3.74
N ILE A 29 -13.80 13.53 4.42
CA ILE A 29 -12.76 14.49 3.98
C ILE A 29 -11.54 13.77 3.38
N THR A 30 -11.35 12.49 3.69
CA THR A 30 -10.16 11.72 3.31
C THR A 30 -10.35 10.98 1.99
N SER A 31 -11.57 10.74 1.52
CA SER A 31 -11.82 10.01 0.28
C SER A 31 -11.33 10.75 -0.98
N GLU A 32 -11.52 12.08 -1.05
CA GLU A 32 -10.99 12.91 -2.14
C GLU A 32 -9.47 13.01 -2.09
N TYR A 33 -8.90 13.21 -0.89
CA TYR A 33 -7.45 13.27 -0.69
C TYR A 33 -6.76 11.94 -1.02
N ILE A 34 -7.31 10.81 -0.57
CA ILE A 34 -6.85 9.46 -0.93
C ILE A 34 -6.98 9.27 -2.43
N GLY A 35 -8.10 9.69 -3.00
CA GLY A 35 -8.33 9.72 -4.43
C GLY A 35 -7.24 10.43 -5.23
N TYR A 36 -6.85 11.63 -4.78
CA TYR A 36 -5.75 12.40 -5.37
C TYR A 36 -4.42 11.66 -5.24
N MET A 37 -4.13 11.06 -4.09
CA MET A 37 -2.91 10.27 -3.90
C MET A 37 -2.84 9.07 -4.85
N PHE A 38 -3.94 8.33 -5.05
CA PHE A 38 -3.99 7.23 -6.02
C PHE A 38 -3.73 7.73 -7.45
N ASN A 39 -4.37 8.83 -7.87
CA ASN A 39 -4.13 9.42 -9.19
C ASN A 39 -2.67 9.88 -9.35
N SER A 40 -2.08 10.48 -8.32
CA SER A 40 -0.68 10.89 -8.31
C SER A 40 0.28 9.69 -8.43
N LEU A 41 -0.03 8.57 -7.77
CA LEU A 41 0.73 7.32 -7.87
C LEU A 41 0.62 6.67 -9.25
N VAL A 42 -0.54 6.77 -9.91
CA VAL A 42 -0.73 6.34 -11.31
C VAL A 42 0.06 7.22 -12.27
N ASN A 43 -0.02 8.54 -12.12
CA ASN A 43 0.68 9.50 -12.99
C ASN A 43 2.21 9.34 -12.92
N ARG A 44 2.74 8.97 -11.75
CA ARG A 44 4.16 8.66 -11.56
C ARG A 44 4.54 7.24 -12.01
N GLY A 45 3.59 6.45 -12.48
CA GLY A 45 3.81 5.10 -13.01
C GLY A 45 4.02 4.02 -11.95
N TYR A 46 3.74 4.28 -10.67
CA TYR A 46 3.87 3.28 -9.60
C TYR A 46 2.67 2.34 -9.54
N LEU A 47 1.50 2.83 -9.93
CA LEU A 47 0.27 2.07 -10.03
C LEU A 47 -0.25 2.05 -11.47
N LYS A 48 -0.95 0.98 -11.80
CA LYS A 48 -1.82 0.88 -12.97
C LYS A 48 -3.23 0.48 -12.55
N GLY A 49 -4.22 0.89 -13.32
CA GLY A 49 -5.64 0.62 -13.05
C GLY A 49 -6.41 1.89 -12.70
N HIS A 50 -7.67 1.72 -12.30
CA HIS A 50 -8.57 2.81 -11.96
C HIS A 50 -9.56 2.37 -10.88
N ARG A 51 -10.29 3.32 -10.27
CA ARG A 51 -11.15 3.05 -9.11
C ARG A 51 -12.16 1.91 -9.32
N SER A 52 -12.74 1.79 -10.52
CA SER A 52 -13.73 0.74 -10.82
C SER A 52 -13.16 -0.65 -11.11
N THR A 53 -11.88 -0.79 -11.50
CA THR A 53 -11.23 -2.10 -11.73
C THR A 53 -10.21 -2.47 -10.66
N GLY A 54 -9.96 -1.55 -9.72
CA GLY A 54 -8.92 -1.67 -8.72
C GLY A 54 -7.54 -1.28 -9.27
N PHE A 55 -6.57 -1.22 -8.37
CA PHE A 55 -5.20 -0.81 -8.68
C PHE A 55 -4.23 -1.98 -8.50
N GLN A 56 -3.12 -1.93 -9.24
CA GLN A 56 -2.04 -2.90 -9.17
C GLN A 56 -0.69 -2.19 -9.23
N LEU A 57 0.29 -2.72 -8.52
CA LEU A 57 1.67 -2.26 -8.63
C LEU A 57 2.24 -2.56 -10.02
N THR A 58 2.91 -1.56 -10.58
CA THR A 58 3.82 -1.73 -11.72
C THR A 58 5.17 -2.29 -11.25
N THR A 59 6.08 -2.60 -12.17
CA THR A 59 7.45 -2.98 -11.83
C THR A 59 8.14 -1.87 -11.02
N ILE A 60 8.06 -0.62 -11.49
CA ILE A 60 8.62 0.55 -10.79
C ILE A 60 7.99 0.70 -9.40
N GLY A 61 6.66 0.53 -9.27
CA GLY A 61 5.98 0.57 -7.99
C GLY A 61 6.52 -0.46 -6.99
N ARG A 62 6.79 -1.69 -7.45
CA ARG A 62 7.40 -2.73 -6.59
C ARG A 62 8.80 -2.35 -6.17
N GLU A 63 9.64 -1.90 -7.09
CA GLU A 63 11.02 -1.49 -6.79
C GLU A 63 11.09 -0.37 -5.74
N VAL A 64 10.18 0.61 -5.82
CA VAL A 64 10.12 1.69 -4.83
C VAL A 64 9.69 1.16 -3.45
N VAL A 65 8.70 0.26 -3.39
CA VAL A 65 8.29 -0.35 -2.11
C VAL A 65 9.44 -1.17 -1.53
N HIS A 66 10.12 -2.00 -2.34
CA HIS A 66 11.30 -2.75 -1.90
C HIS A 66 12.41 -1.84 -1.36
N SER A 67 12.77 -0.80 -2.13
CA SER A 67 13.81 0.17 -1.74
C SER A 67 13.48 0.90 -0.44
N PHE A 68 12.19 1.17 -0.20
CA PHE A 68 11.75 1.84 1.01
C PHE A 68 11.78 0.91 2.22
N ILE A 69 11.30 -0.33 2.07
CA ILE A 69 11.36 -1.35 3.12
C ILE A 69 12.81 -1.60 3.55
N LYS A 70 13.74 -1.76 2.59
CA LYS A 70 15.17 -1.96 2.88
C LYS A 70 15.77 -0.84 3.75
N LYS A 71 15.25 0.39 3.61
CA LYS A 71 15.69 1.55 4.39
C LYS A 71 14.99 1.68 5.76
N ASN A 72 13.89 0.98 5.98
CA ASN A 72 13.02 1.11 7.14
C ASN A 72 12.54 -0.28 7.60
N SER A 73 13.41 -1.01 8.31
CA SER A 73 13.28 -2.44 8.63
C SER A 73 12.20 -2.81 9.67
N SER A 74 11.22 -1.94 9.88
CA SER A 74 10.10 -2.16 10.82
C SER A 74 8.76 -1.67 10.26
N ILE A 75 8.65 -1.56 8.94
CA ILE A 75 7.52 -0.87 8.30
C ILE A 75 6.25 -1.73 8.26
N ALA A 76 6.37 -3.05 8.31
CA ALA A 76 5.21 -3.94 8.24
C ALA A 76 4.23 -3.68 9.40
N THR A 77 4.75 -3.56 10.63
CA THR A 77 3.96 -3.28 11.83
C THR A 77 3.26 -1.93 11.74
N ASP A 78 4.00 -0.87 11.36
CA ASP A 78 3.46 0.49 11.21
C ASP A 78 2.31 0.55 10.19
N VAL A 79 2.41 -0.23 9.11
CA VAL A 79 1.38 -0.28 8.07
C VAL A 79 0.14 -1.01 8.55
N VAL A 80 0.32 -2.13 9.25
CA VAL A 80 -0.80 -2.88 9.82
C VAL A 80 -1.56 -2.03 10.83
N GLU A 81 -0.85 -1.31 11.71
CA GLU A 81 -1.46 -0.38 12.66
C GLU A 81 -2.22 0.75 11.95
N ARG A 82 -1.60 1.38 10.94
CA ARG A 82 -2.26 2.43 10.16
C ARG A 82 -3.50 1.94 9.43
N LEU A 83 -3.48 0.74 8.87
CA LEU A 83 -4.65 0.15 8.21
C LEU A 83 -5.77 -0.13 9.21
N ARG A 84 -5.44 -0.65 10.40
CA ARG A 84 -6.43 -0.84 11.48
C ARG A 84 -7.05 0.48 11.93
N LEU A 85 -6.25 1.55 12.07
CA LEU A 85 -6.75 2.90 12.37
C LEU A 85 -7.69 3.46 11.31
N LEU A 86 -7.57 3.01 10.06
CA LEU A 86 -8.45 3.37 8.95
C LEU A 86 -9.70 2.47 8.85
N GLY A 87 -9.96 1.63 9.86
CA GLY A 87 -11.09 0.71 9.89
C GLY A 87 -10.92 -0.50 8.98
N ILE A 88 -9.69 -0.77 8.52
CA ILE A 88 -9.40 -1.89 7.64
C ILE A 88 -8.86 -3.04 8.46
N GLU A 89 -9.68 -4.07 8.61
CA GLU A 89 -9.28 -5.32 9.23
C GLU A 89 -8.23 -6.04 8.36
N ILE A 90 -7.11 -6.38 8.99
CA ILE A 90 -6.01 -7.14 8.40
C ILE A 90 -5.96 -8.49 9.11
N SER A 91 -6.15 -9.58 8.35
CA SER A 91 -6.04 -10.93 8.88
C SER A 91 -4.59 -11.33 9.16
N THR A 92 -4.38 -12.34 10.01
CA THR A 92 -3.04 -12.89 10.29
C THR A 92 -2.34 -13.38 9.02
N GLU A 93 -3.08 -13.87 8.02
CA GLU A 93 -2.51 -14.28 6.74
C GLU A 93 -1.99 -13.07 5.93
N GLN A 94 -2.73 -11.98 5.93
CA GLN A 94 -2.35 -10.72 5.26
C GLN A 94 -1.14 -10.07 5.93
N GLU A 95 -1.09 -10.12 7.26
CA GLU A 95 0.07 -9.68 8.04
C GLU A 95 1.32 -10.52 7.72
N ARG A 96 1.20 -11.86 7.67
CA ARG A 96 2.30 -12.74 7.23
C ARG A 96 2.78 -12.45 5.81
N LYS A 97 1.86 -12.16 4.88
CA LYS A 97 2.23 -11.77 3.50
C LYS A 97 3.07 -10.50 3.47
N LEU A 98 2.74 -9.52 4.31
CA LEU A 98 3.52 -8.30 4.44
C LEU A 98 4.91 -8.57 5.03
N CYS A 99 5.00 -9.35 6.11
CA CYS A 99 6.29 -9.73 6.70
C CYS A 99 7.17 -10.53 5.72
N LYS A 100 6.57 -11.43 4.93
CA LYS A 100 7.30 -12.18 3.90
C LYS A 100 7.82 -11.25 2.80
N PHE A 101 7.00 -10.30 2.36
CA PHE A 101 7.40 -9.31 1.37
C PHE A 101 8.54 -8.43 1.88
N GLU A 102 8.54 -8.08 3.18
CA GLU A 102 9.63 -7.38 3.83
C GLU A 102 10.92 -8.22 3.87
N GLN A 103 10.83 -9.49 4.24
CA GLN A 103 11.97 -10.41 4.22
C GLN A 103 12.55 -10.59 2.81
N GLU A 104 11.72 -10.73 1.79
CA GLU A 104 12.13 -10.80 0.39
C GLU A 104 12.86 -9.51 -0.05
N ALA A 105 12.37 -8.34 0.36
CA ALA A 105 13.04 -7.07 0.06
C ALA A 105 14.39 -6.88 0.75
N VAL A 106 14.59 -7.47 1.93
CA VAL A 106 15.85 -7.44 2.68
C VAL A 106 16.85 -8.49 2.16
N SER A 107 16.35 -9.61 1.62
CA SER A 107 17.18 -10.76 1.20
C SER A 107 17.70 -10.70 -0.24
N ILE A 108 17.25 -9.72 -1.04
CA ILE A 108 17.77 -9.48 -2.40
C ILE A 108 19.01 -8.59 -2.28
N ASP A 109 20.18 -9.23 -2.34
CA ASP A 109 21.51 -8.66 -2.63
C ASP A 109 22.08 -9.34 -3.89
#